data_AF-A0A1I5E4Y4-F1
#
_entry.id   AF-A0A1I5E4Y4-F1
#
_cell.length_a   1.000
_cell.length_b   1.000
_cell.length_c   1.000
_cell.angle_alpha   90.00
_cell.angle_beta   90.00
_cell.angle_gamma   90.00
#
_symmetry.space_group_name_H-M   'P 1'
#
loop_
_entity.id
_entity.type
_entity.pdbx_description
1 polymer ?
#
loop_
_entity_poly.entity_id
_entity_poly.type
_entity_poly.pdbx_seq_one_letter_code
_entity_poly.pdbx_strand_id
1 'polypeptide(L)'
;MEEQNRTNRTIINIGTSLMVVILIGLAFAVIAALAISSSHNNFSLSDKQRIHTDEYYAASNEAYERIAESGWADQEFTVSINDSQDLNVKVSSGEIVSWEVINNSSWEADSTQPIITLDDWN
;
A
#
# COMPACT_ATOMS: atom_id res chain seq x y z
N MET A 1 40.15 55.66 -9.70
CA MET A 1 39.93 55.08 -11.05
C MET A 1 41.15 54.21 -11.30
N GLU A 2 41.12 52.90 -11.43
CA GLU A 2 40.07 51.97 -11.89
C GLU A 2 40.23 50.60 -11.19
N GLU A 3 39.10 49.96 -10.86
CA GLU A 3 39.01 48.55 -10.50
C GLU A 3 39.38 47.67 -11.70
N GLN A 4 40.48 46.90 -11.62
CA GLN A 4 40.70 45.82 -12.57
C GLN A 4 39.95 44.57 -12.13
N ASN A 5 38.68 44.48 -12.54
CA ASN A 5 37.87 43.26 -12.50
C ASN A 5 38.47 42.23 -13.48
N ARG A 6 39.38 41.39 -12.99
CA ARG A 6 39.86 40.23 -13.75
C ARG A 6 38.91 39.06 -13.48
N THR A 7 37.97 38.94 -14.40
CA THR A 7 37.04 37.82 -14.54
C THR A 7 37.76 36.48 -14.39
N ASN A 8 37.35 35.72 -13.38
CA ASN A 8 37.79 34.36 -13.14
C ASN A 8 37.18 33.46 -14.23
N ARG A 9 37.82 33.41 -15.41
CA ARG A 9 37.47 32.45 -16.45
C ARG A 9 37.88 31.07 -15.95
N THR A 10 36.95 30.37 -15.31
CA THR A 10 37.03 28.93 -15.13
C THR A 10 37.27 28.33 -16.51
N ILE A 11 38.47 27.80 -16.75
CA ILE A 11 38.75 27.00 -17.94
C ILE A 11 38.00 25.69 -17.74
N ILE A 12 36.72 25.70 -18.11
CA ILE A 12 35.93 24.48 -18.21
C ILE A 12 36.58 23.71 -19.36
N ASN A 13 37.34 22.66 -19.04
CA ASN A 13 37.79 21.72 -20.06
C ASN A 13 36.54 21.22 -20.77
N ILE A 14 36.44 21.44 -22.09
CA ILE A 14 35.30 21.00 -22.91
C ILE A 14 34.97 19.51 -22.67
N GLY A 15 35.98 18.69 -22.35
CA GLY A 15 35.81 17.30 -21.96
C GLY A 15 35.09 17.08 -20.62
N THR A 16 35.32 17.93 -19.61
CA THR A 16 34.63 17.81 -18.30
C THR A 16 33.19 18.29 -18.37
N SER A 17 32.85 19.29 -19.20
CA SER A 17 31.44 19.68 -19.37
C SER A 17 30.65 18.62 -20.15
N LEU A 18 31.25 18.01 -21.18
CA LEU A 18 30.65 16.92 -21.94
C LEU A 18 30.35 15.71 -21.04
N MET A 19 31.29 15.36 -20.15
CA MET A 19 31.12 14.26 -19.20
C MET A 19 29.92 14.51 -18.26
N VAL A 20 29.76 15.72 -17.73
CA VAL A 20 28.64 16.07 -16.84
C VAL A 20 27.30 16.00 -17.58
N VAL A 21 27.23 16.48 -18.82
CA VAL A 21 25.99 16.43 -19.62
C VAL A 21 25.56 14.98 -19.91
N ILE A 22 26.51 14.10 -20.25
CA ILE A 22 26.22 12.68 -20.49
C ILE A 22 25.73 12.00 -19.20
N LEU A 23 26.37 12.27 -18.05
CA LEU A 23 25.95 11.71 -16.76
C LEU A 23 24.55 12.17 -16.37
N ILE A 24 24.23 13.46 -16.55
CA ILE A 24 22.89 13.99 -16.30
C ILE A 24 21.86 13.33 -17.23
N GLY A 25 22.17 13.19 -18.53
CA GLY A 25 21.30 12.52 -19.49
C GLY A 25 21.02 11.06 -19.14
N LEU A 26 22.04 10.31 -18.73
CA LEU A 26 21.90 8.93 -18.27
C LEU A 26 21.09 8.85 -16.96
N ALA A 27 21.34 9.77 -16.02
CA ALA A 27 20.58 9.83 -14.77
C ALA A 27 19.09 10.08 -15.03
N PHE A 28 18.74 10.99 -15.96
CA PHE A 28 17.35 11.22 -16.34
C PHE A 28 16.68 9.99 -16.95
N ALA A 29 17.41 9.26 -17.82
CA ALA A 29 16.89 8.02 -18.41
C ALA A 29 16.60 6.95 -17.34
N VAL A 30 17.49 6.80 -16.36
CA VAL A 30 17.30 5.85 -15.25
C VAL A 30 16.14 6.27 -14.34
N ILE A 31 16.04 7.56 -13.98
CA ILE A 31 14.94 8.09 -13.16
C ILE A 31 13.60 7.87 -13.86
N ALA A 32 13.51 8.12 -15.17
CA ALA A 32 12.29 7.90 -15.94
C ALA A 32 11.89 6.40 -15.97
N ALA A 33 12.86 5.51 -16.17
CA ALA A 33 12.62 4.06 -16.15
C ALA A 33 12.10 3.59 -14.78
N LEU A 34 12.72 4.06 -13.68
CA LEU A 34 12.29 3.75 -12.33
C LEU A 34 10.89 4.30 -12.03
N ALA A 35 10.57 5.52 -12.46
CA ALA A 35 9.26 6.13 -12.26
C ALA A 35 8.12 5.34 -12.96
N ILE A 36 8.38 4.83 -14.16
CA ILE A 36 7.42 3.98 -14.90
C ILE A 36 7.25 2.63 -14.18
N SER A 37 8.36 2.00 -13.78
CA SER A 37 8.34 0.71 -13.06
C SER A 37 7.61 0.82 -11.71
N SER A 38 7.87 1.89 -10.95
CA SER A 38 7.21 2.14 -9.67
C SER A 38 5.73 2.42 -9.85
N SER A 39 5.32 3.18 -10.88
CA SER A 39 3.91 3.45 -11.17
C SER A 39 3.13 2.17 -11.45
N HIS A 40 3.67 1.29 -12.29
CA HIS A 40 3.05 0.01 -12.59
C HIS A 40 2.93 -0.89 -11.35
N ASN A 41 3.99 -0.98 -10.55
CA ASN A 41 3.98 -1.77 -9.32
C ASN A 41 2.98 -1.21 -8.29
N ASN A 42 2.98 0.12 -8.11
CA ASN A 42 2.11 0.81 -7.16
C ASN A 42 0.63 0.77 -7.57
N PHE A 43 0.35 0.78 -8.88
CA PHE A 43 -1.02 0.67 -9.39
C PHE A 43 -1.68 -0.64 -8.98
N SER A 44 -0.99 -1.77 -9.13
CA SER A 44 -1.55 -3.09 -8.78
C SER A 44 -1.89 -3.21 -7.29
N LEU A 45 -1.08 -2.62 -6.41
CA LEU A 45 -1.32 -2.60 -4.97
C LEU A 45 -2.48 -1.66 -4.62
N SER A 46 -2.51 -0.47 -5.22
CA SER A 46 -3.59 0.49 -5.02
C SER A 46 -4.93 -0.06 -5.50
N ASP A 47 -4.96 -0.81 -6.60
CA ASP A 47 -6.19 -1.41 -7.12
C ASP A 47 -6.70 -2.53 -6.22
N LYS A 48 -5.81 -3.41 -5.72
CA LYS A 48 -6.17 -4.44 -4.72
C LYS A 48 -6.76 -3.83 -3.44
N GLN A 49 -6.16 -2.75 -2.94
CA GLN A 49 -6.68 -2.05 -1.76
C GLN A 49 -8.06 -1.43 -2.02
N ARG A 50 -8.27 -0.86 -3.20
CA ARG A 50 -9.57 -0.32 -3.62
C ARG A 50 -10.63 -1.43 -3.66
N ILE A 51 -10.34 -2.54 -4.32
CA ILE A 51 -11.24 -3.71 -4.40
C ILE A 51 -11.60 -4.20 -3.00
N HIS A 52 -10.60 -4.39 -2.13
CA HIS A 52 -10.83 -4.84 -0.76
C HIS A 52 -11.71 -3.87 0.04
N THR A 53 -11.52 -2.57 -0.18
CA THR A 53 -12.33 -1.52 0.47
C THR A 53 -13.77 -1.55 -0.04
N ASP A 54 -13.96 -1.69 -1.35
CA ASP A 54 -15.28 -1.78 -1.98
C ASP A 54 -16.05 -3.01 -1.47
N GLU A 55 -15.39 -4.19 -1.41
CA GLU A 55 -15.94 -5.44 -0.87
C GLU A 55 -16.36 -5.31 0.59
N TYR A 56 -15.49 -4.72 1.43
CA TYR A 56 -15.79 -4.50 2.85
C TYR A 56 -17.03 -3.61 3.03
N TYR A 57 -17.12 -2.50 2.29
CA TYR A 57 -18.27 -1.61 2.39
C TYR A 57 -19.56 -2.24 1.85
N ALA A 58 -19.48 -3.08 0.82
CA ALA A 58 -20.63 -3.84 0.34
C ALA A 58 -21.18 -4.78 1.42
N ALA A 59 -20.31 -5.58 2.05
CA ALA A 59 -20.70 -6.48 3.14
C ALA A 59 -21.19 -5.71 4.38
N SER A 60 -20.56 -4.58 4.69
CA SER A 60 -21.00 -3.69 5.77
C SER A 60 -22.42 -3.15 5.51
N ASN A 61 -22.71 -2.71 4.29
CA ASN A 61 -24.02 -2.17 3.96
C ASN A 61 -25.09 -3.27 4.03
N GLU A 62 -24.79 -4.46 3.51
CA GLU A 62 -25.68 -5.63 3.62
C GLU A 62 -25.96 -6.00 5.08
N ALA A 63 -24.94 -5.94 5.95
CA ALA A 63 -25.14 -6.18 7.38
C ALA A 63 -26.08 -5.14 8.01
N TYR A 64 -25.92 -3.85 7.69
CA TYR A 64 -26.82 -2.80 8.17
C TYR A 64 -28.26 -2.99 7.66
N GLU A 65 -28.43 -3.38 6.40
CA GLU A 65 -29.76 -3.68 5.83
C GLU A 65 -30.44 -4.81 6.61
N ARG A 66 -29.73 -5.92 6.89
CA ARG A 66 -30.26 -7.03 7.69
C ARG A 66 -30.62 -6.62 9.12
N ILE A 67 -29.82 -5.74 9.75
CA ILE A 67 -30.12 -5.20 11.09
C ILE A 67 -31.37 -4.32 11.05
N ALA A 68 -31.48 -3.44 10.05
CA ALA A 68 -32.62 -2.57 9.87
C ALA A 68 -33.91 -3.36 9.61
N GLU A 69 -33.86 -4.39 8.76
CA GLU A 69 -34.98 -5.30 8.48
C GLU A 69 -35.44 -6.06 9.73
N SER A 70 -34.49 -6.50 10.57
CA SER A 70 -34.78 -7.18 11.84
C SER A 70 -35.33 -6.25 12.92
N GLY A 71 -35.34 -4.93 12.70
CA GLY A 71 -35.75 -3.95 13.70
C GLY A 71 -34.80 -3.90 14.90
N TRP A 72 -33.49 -4.10 14.68
CA TRP A 72 -32.48 -4.16 15.75
C TRP A 72 -32.73 -5.23 16.80
N ALA A 73 -33.35 -6.35 16.40
CA ALA A 73 -33.52 -7.50 17.26
C ALA A 73 -32.18 -8.15 17.62
N ASP A 74 -32.17 -8.90 18.72
CA ASP A 74 -31.01 -9.66 19.15
C ASP A 74 -30.69 -10.76 18.12
N GLN A 75 -29.57 -10.62 17.41
CA GLN A 75 -29.17 -11.52 16.35
C GLN A 75 -27.65 -11.57 16.20
N GLU A 76 -27.16 -12.72 15.73
CA GLU A 76 -25.75 -12.93 15.40
C GLU A 76 -25.70 -13.59 14.03
N PHE A 77 -25.00 -12.95 13.10
CA PHE A 77 -24.90 -13.43 11.73
C PHE A 77 -23.57 -13.03 11.12
N THR A 78 -23.30 -13.62 9.96
CA THR A 78 -22.08 -13.38 9.19
C THR A 78 -22.44 -12.98 7.77
N VAL A 79 -21.66 -12.05 7.20
CA VAL A 79 -21.76 -11.61 5.80
C VAL A 79 -20.40 -11.78 5.15
N SER A 80 -20.33 -12.47 4.01
CA SER A 80 -19.06 -12.67 3.32
C SER A 80 -18.58 -11.38 2.64
N ILE A 81 -17.35 -10.99 2.94
CA ILE A 81 -16.67 -9.85 2.29
C ILE A 81 -16.03 -10.33 0.99
N ASN A 82 -15.31 -11.45 1.06
CA ASN A 82 -14.68 -12.12 -0.08
C ASN A 82 -14.48 -13.62 0.24
N ASP A 83 -13.85 -14.36 -0.67
CA ASP A 83 -13.61 -15.80 -0.54
C ASP A 83 -12.82 -16.22 0.71
N SER A 84 -12.16 -15.26 1.37
CA SER A 84 -11.28 -15.51 2.52
C SER A 84 -11.67 -14.76 3.79
N GLN A 85 -12.67 -13.89 3.74
CA GLN A 85 -13.01 -13.01 4.84
C GLN A 85 -14.50 -12.85 5.00
N ASP A 86 -14.93 -12.89 6.25
CA ASP A 86 -16.31 -12.81 6.67
C ASP A 86 -16.46 -11.73 7.73
N LEU A 87 -17.49 -10.89 7.61
CA LEU A 87 -17.88 -9.92 8.61
C LEU A 87 -18.86 -10.56 9.59
N ASN A 88 -18.45 -10.75 10.84
CA ASN A 88 -19.32 -11.17 11.93
C ASN A 88 -19.96 -9.95 12.60
N VAL A 89 -21.29 -9.98 12.73
CA VAL A 89 -22.06 -8.92 13.36
C VAL A 89 -22.96 -9.50 14.43
N LYS A 90 -22.92 -8.89 15.61
CA LYS A 90 -23.78 -9.23 16.74
C LYS A 90 -24.52 -7.99 17.21
N VAL A 91 -25.85 -8.08 17.21
CA VAL A 91 -26.74 -7.06 17.76
C VAL A 91 -27.37 -7.61 19.03
N SER A 92 -27.38 -6.82 20.09
CA SER A 92 -28.14 -7.12 21.30
C SER A 92 -28.64 -5.84 21.94
N SER A 93 -29.84 -5.89 22.52
CA SER A 93 -30.46 -4.77 23.23
C SER A 93 -30.59 -3.50 22.37
N GLY A 94 -30.73 -3.65 21.05
CA GLY A 94 -30.84 -2.53 20.12
C GLY A 94 -29.51 -1.85 19.76
N GLU A 95 -28.37 -2.44 20.10
CA GLU A 95 -27.04 -1.91 19.77
C GLU A 95 -26.16 -2.99 19.12
N ILE A 96 -25.20 -2.55 18.28
CA ILE A 96 -24.18 -3.43 17.71
C ILE A 96 -23.12 -3.68 18.78
N VAL A 97 -23.02 -4.92 19.23
CA VAL A 97 -22.08 -5.37 20.28
C VAL A 97 -20.79 -5.94 19.69
N SER A 98 -20.86 -6.56 18.51
CA SER A 98 -19.69 -7.08 17.79
C SER A 98 -19.74 -6.68 16.32
N TRP A 99 -18.59 -6.26 15.81
CA TRP A 99 -18.35 -5.94 14.41
C TRP A 99 -16.91 -6.32 14.07
N GLU A 100 -16.70 -7.58 13.71
CA GLU A 100 -15.37 -8.16 13.54
C GLU A 100 -15.22 -8.79 12.17
N VAL A 101 -14.10 -8.53 11.51
CA VAL A 101 -13.71 -9.21 10.28
C VAL A 101 -12.92 -10.45 10.64
N ILE A 102 -13.48 -11.62 10.34
CA ILE A 102 -12.86 -12.93 10.54
C ILE A 102 -12.18 -13.34 9.24
N ASN A 103 -10.90 -13.69 9.33
CA ASN A 103 -10.15 -14.23 8.21
C ASN A 103 -10.24 -15.76 8.22
N ASN A 104 -10.86 -16.31 7.18
CA ASN A 104 -11.09 -17.74 6.98
C ASN A 104 -10.08 -18.37 6.00
N SER A 105 -9.06 -17.62 5.55
CA SER A 105 -8.00 -18.21 4.75
C SER A 105 -7.29 -19.32 5.53
N SER A 106 -7.01 -20.43 4.84
CA SER A 106 -6.10 -21.45 5.36
C SER A 106 -4.77 -20.77 5.66
N TRP A 107 -4.25 -20.96 6.88
CA TRP A 107 -2.93 -20.46 7.26
C TRP A 107 -1.87 -21.03 6.31
N GLU A 108 -1.44 -20.24 5.34
CA GLU A 108 -0.30 -20.54 4.50
C GLU A 108 0.94 -20.08 5.28
N ALA A 109 1.66 -21.01 5.90
CA ALA A 109 2.95 -20.71 6.50
C ALA A 109 3.87 -20.13 5.42
N ASP A 110 4.11 -18.83 5.45
CA ASP A 110 5.11 -18.20 4.59
C ASP A 110 6.48 -18.78 4.95
N SER A 111 6.85 -19.85 4.24
CA SER A 111 8.07 -20.63 4.46
C SER A 111 9.33 -19.87 4.02
N THR A 112 9.19 -18.61 3.58
CA THR A 112 10.31 -17.73 3.24
C THR A 112 10.78 -16.88 4.43
N GLN A 113 10.03 -16.85 5.53
CA GLN A 113 10.45 -16.14 6.74
C GLN A 113 11.58 -16.92 7.43
N PRO A 114 12.71 -16.26 7.78
CA PRO A 114 13.80 -16.93 8.47
C PRO A 114 13.32 -17.43 9.83
N ILE A 115 13.54 -18.71 10.09
CA ILE A 115 13.29 -19.33 11.39
C ILE A 115 14.33 -18.73 12.34
N ILE A 116 13.89 -17.88 13.28
CA ILE A 116 14.75 -17.42 14.38
C ILE A 116 14.94 -18.63 15.30
N THR A 117 16.02 -19.37 15.11
CA THR A 117 16.45 -20.39 16.06
C THR A 117 17.12 -19.69 17.24
N LEU A 118 16.75 -20.07 18.47
CA LEU A 118 17.36 -19.56 19.71
C LEU A 118 18.88 -19.86 19.83
N ASP A 119 19.44 -20.61 18.87
CA ASP A 119 20.86 -20.94 18.78
C ASP A 119 21.74 -19.76 18.30
N ASP A 120 21.15 -18.67 17.80
CA ASP A 120 21.90 -17.48 17.32
C ASP A 120 22.42 -16.57 18.46
N TRP A 121 22.31 -16.99 19.72
CA TRP A 121 22.67 -16.21 20.92
C TRP A 121 23.79 -16.84 21.77
N ASN A 122 24.60 -17.74 21.20
CA ASN A 122 25.80 -18.28 21.85
C ASN A 122 27.05 -18.13 20.96
#